data_AF-A0A915ZYG9-F1
#
_entry.id   AF-A0A915ZYG9-F1
#
_cell.length_a   1.000
_cell.length_b   1.000
_cell.length_c   1.000
_cell.angle_alpha   90.00
_cell.angle_beta   90.00
_cell.angle_gamma   90.00
#
_symmetry.space_group_name_H-M   'P 1'
#
loop_
_entity.id
_entity.type
_entity.pdbx_description
1 polymer ?
#
loop_
_entity_poly.entity_id
_entity_poly.type
_entity_poly.pdbx_seq_one_letter_code
_entity_poly.pdbx_strand_id
1 'polypeptide(L)'
;MIYELYEWKLKIILSTKCNVPNSQFIQSNGKPVGIDFGTSYFCVGVWQNDDRIEIIANDQDNRITPSYVAFTDTEILIGDAAKIKLL
;
A
#
# COMPACT_ATOMS: atom_id res chain seq x y z
N MET A 1 11.10 -13.78 23.18
CA MET A 1 9.89 -13.13 23.74
C MET A 1 9.27 -12.30 22.65
N ILE A 2 8.29 -12.87 21.97
CA ILE A 2 7.48 -12.20 20.94
C ILE A 2 6.28 -11.64 21.71
N TYR A 3 6.43 -10.43 22.23
CA TYR A 3 5.31 -9.67 22.76
C TYR A 3 4.95 -8.59 21.73
N GLU A 4 3.65 -8.35 21.56
CA GLU A 4 3.03 -7.29 20.74
C GLU A 4 2.78 -7.52 19.23
N LEU A 5 2.47 -8.76 18.79
CA LEU A 5 1.74 -8.97 17.52
C LEU A 5 0.20 -8.93 17.67
N TYR A 6 -0.32 -8.73 18.89
CA TYR A 6 -1.76 -8.73 19.17
C TYR A 6 -2.42 -7.33 19.19
N GLU A 7 -1.64 -6.25 19.24
CA GLU A 7 -2.18 -4.87 19.26
C GLU A 7 -2.24 -4.19 17.87
N TRP A 8 -1.61 -4.76 16.83
CA TRP A 8 -1.61 -4.17 15.48
C TRP A 8 -2.97 -4.25 14.77
N LYS A 9 -3.96 -4.95 15.34
CA LYS A 9 -5.35 -4.94 14.85
C LYS A 9 -6.02 -3.56 14.96
N LEU A 10 -5.45 -2.60 15.69
CA LEU A 10 -6.10 -1.31 15.98
C LEU A 10 -5.41 -0.06 15.40
N LYS A 11 -4.24 -0.15 14.76
CA LYS A 11 -3.51 1.04 14.27
C LYS A 11 -3.46 1.25 12.76
N ILE A 12 -3.89 0.26 11.98
CA ILE A 12 -4.14 0.41 10.53
C ILE A 12 -5.65 0.57 10.27
N ILE A 13 -6.40 1.02 11.27
CA ILE A 13 -7.50 1.95 11.04
C ILE A 13 -6.86 3.35 11.06
N LEU A 14 -6.04 3.65 10.05
CA LEU A 14 -5.80 5.04 9.70
C LEU A 14 -7.10 5.54 9.07
N SER A 15 -8.00 5.90 9.98
CA SER A 15 -9.03 6.90 9.76
C SER A 15 -8.45 7.98 8.85
N THR A 16 -9.14 8.18 7.74
CA THR A 16 -8.92 9.17 6.71
C THR A 16 -8.94 10.58 7.29
N LYS A 17 -7.89 10.98 8.01
CA LYS A 17 -7.62 12.35 8.42
C LYS A 17 -6.11 12.61 8.46
N CYS A 18 -5.39 12.34 7.36
CA CYS A 18 -4.22 13.16 7.07
C CYS A 18 -4.67 14.27 6.12
N ASN A 19 -4.70 15.50 6.63
CA ASN A 19 -4.99 16.68 5.82
C ASN A 19 -3.66 17.12 5.21
N VAL A 20 -3.25 16.49 4.11
CA VAL A 20 -2.06 16.89 3.36
C VAL A 20 -2.51 17.82 2.23
N PRO A 21 -2.10 19.09 2.24
CA PRO A 21 -2.41 20.00 1.15
C PRO A 21 -1.71 19.52 -0.14
N ASN A 22 -2.44 19.53 -1.26
CA ASN A 22 -1.95 19.32 -2.64
C ASN A 22 -1.54 17.90 -3.07
N SER A 23 -1.77 16.87 -2.29
CA SER A 23 -1.74 15.49 -2.80
C SER A 23 -3.11 15.11 -3.33
N GLN A 24 -3.19 14.70 -4.60
CA GLN A 24 -4.35 13.98 -5.16
C GLN A 24 -4.44 12.59 -4.51
N PHE A 25 -4.74 12.54 -3.21
CA PHE A 25 -5.07 11.26 -2.60
C PHE A 25 -6.38 10.81 -3.20
N ILE A 26 -6.39 9.58 -3.72
CA ILE A 26 -7.60 8.87 -4.09
C ILE A 26 -8.47 8.88 -2.84
N GLN A 27 -9.56 9.65 -2.86
CA GLN A 27 -10.60 9.48 -1.86
C GLN A 27 -11.08 8.05 -2.02
N SER A 28 -10.65 7.15 -1.12
CA SER A 28 -11.52 6.01 -0.84
C SER A 28 -12.79 6.68 -0.32
N ASN A 29 -13.94 6.40 -0.92
CA ASN A 29 -15.23 6.99 -0.55
C ASN A 29 -15.68 6.52 0.86
N GLY A 30 -14.83 6.67 1.88
CA GLY A 30 -14.92 6.02 3.18
C GLY A 30 -14.69 4.51 3.15
N LYS A 31 -14.23 3.94 2.03
CA LYS A 31 -14.08 2.49 1.89
C LYS A 31 -12.83 1.99 2.64
N PRO A 32 -12.96 0.95 3.48
CA PRO A 32 -11.82 0.32 4.15
C PRO A 32 -10.78 -0.18 3.15
N VAL A 33 -9.51 -0.06 3.52
CA VAL A 33 -8.36 -0.54 2.76
C VAL A 33 -7.57 -1.53 3.62
N GLY A 34 -7.27 -2.70 3.08
CA GLY A 34 -6.34 -3.66 3.65
C GLY A 34 -5.01 -3.60 2.90
N ILE A 35 -3.90 -3.70 3.63
CA ILE A 35 -2.56 -3.74 3.05
C ILE A 35 -1.86 -4.97 3.61
N ASP A 36 -1.33 -5.81 2.71
CA ASP A 36 -0.43 -6.89 3.07
C ASP A 36 1.00 -6.47 2.74
N PHE A 37 1.87 -6.43 3.76
CA PHE A 37 3.28 -6.06 3.64
C PHE A 37 4.16 -7.30 3.78
N GLY A 38 4.32 -8.01 2.66
CA GLY A 38 5.29 -9.10 2.57
C GLY A 38 6.72 -8.57 2.34
N THR A 39 7.71 -9.38 2.70
CA THR A 39 9.13 -9.05 2.50
C THR A 39 9.50 -8.90 1.02
N SER A 40 8.89 -9.69 0.13
CA SER A 40 9.21 -9.68 -1.30
C SER A 40 8.21 -8.90 -2.15
N TYR A 41 6.94 -8.94 -1.76
CA TYR A 41 5.84 -8.28 -2.46
C TYR A 41 4.83 -7.74 -1.45
N PHE A 42 4.11 -6.70 -1.84
CA PHE A 42 2.96 -6.17 -1.13
C PHE A 42 1.74 -6.12 -2.04
N CYS A 43 0.55 -6.07 -1.45
CA CYS A 43 -0.70 -5.84 -2.18
C CYS A 43 -1.64 -4.94 -1.38
N VAL A 44 -2.57 -4.31 -2.09
CA VAL A 44 -3.57 -3.43 -1.50
C VAL A 44 -4.95 -3.91 -1.94
N GLY A 45 -5.84 -4.11 -0.98
CA GLY A 45 -7.23 -4.46 -1.21
C GLY A 45 -8.15 -3.34 -0.72
N VAL A 46 -9.21 -3.05 -1.48
CA VAL A 46 -10.29 -2.14 -1.05
C VAL A 46 -11.59 -2.92 -0.91
N TRP A 47 -12.34 -2.64 0.15
CA TRP A 47 -13.68 -3.19 0.30
C TRP A 47 -14.66 -2.46 -0.62
N GLN A 48 -15.26 -3.19 -1.55
CA GLN A 48 -16.16 -2.67 -2.57
C GLN A 48 -17.50 -3.41 -2.50
N ASN A 49 -18.57 -2.69 -2.85
CA ASN A 49 -19.90 -3.28 -3.09
C ASN A 49 -20.37 -4.18 -1.94
N ASP A 50 -20.27 -3.66 -0.71
CA ASP A 50 -20.80 -4.19 0.56
C ASP A 50 -20.44 -5.62 0.97
N ASP A 51 -19.78 -6.44 0.13
CA ASP A 51 -19.46 -7.84 0.47
C ASP A 51 -18.21 -8.41 -0.22
N ARG A 52 -17.38 -7.60 -0.88
CA ARG A 52 -16.18 -8.11 -1.58
C ARG A 52 -14.95 -7.24 -1.42
N ILE A 53 -13.80 -7.89 -1.33
CA ILE A 53 -12.48 -7.25 -1.44
C ILE A 53 -12.08 -7.25 -2.91
N GLU A 54 -11.70 -6.08 -3.42
CA GLU A 54 -11.04 -5.92 -4.70
C GLU A 54 -9.55 -5.63 -4.48
N ILE A 55 -8.67 -6.45 -5.07
CA ILE A 55 -7.22 -6.18 -5.05
C ILE A 55 -6.90 -5.13 -6.12
N ILE A 56 -6.33 -4.01 -5.70
CA ILE A 56 -5.99 -2.88 -6.56
C ILE A 56 -4.78 -3.26 -7.42
N ALA A 57 -4.88 -3.00 -8.72
CA ALA A 57 -3.76 -3.12 -9.63
C ALA A 57 -2.88 -1.86 -9.57
N ASN A 58 -1.57 -2.01 -9.74
CA ASN A 58 -0.65 -0.89 -9.88
C ASN A 58 -0.79 -0.24 -11.27
N ASP A 59 0.04 0.76 -11.54
CA ASP A 59 0.10 1.49 -12.81
C ASP A 59 0.52 0.62 -14.02
N GLN A 60 0.96 -0.62 -13.78
CA GLN A 60 1.30 -1.63 -14.78
C GLN A 60 0.28 -2.77 -14.83
N ASP A 61 -0.91 -2.60 -14.24
CA ASP A 61 -1.97 -3.60 -14.11
C ASP A 61 -1.60 -4.85 -13.27
N ASN A 62 -0.49 -4.82 -12.52
CA ASN A 62 -0.11 -5.90 -11.60
C ASN A 62 -0.83 -5.77 -10.26
N ARG A 63 -1.42 -6.86 -9.75
CA ARG A 63 -2.13 -6.90 -8.45
C ARG A 63 -1.24 -7.19 -7.23
N ILE A 64 0.05 -7.44 -7.48
CA ILE A 64 1.09 -7.57 -6.47
C ILE A 64 2.25 -6.69 -6.92
N THR A 65 2.83 -5.93 -5.99
CA THR A 65 3.93 -5.00 -6.29
C THR A 65 5.18 -5.45 -5.54
N PRO A 66 6.38 -5.47 -6.18
CA PRO A 66 7.62 -5.79 -5.48
C PRO A 66 7.86 -4.86 -4.28
N SER A 67 8.29 -5.42 -3.15
CA SER A 67 8.66 -4.64 -1.95
C SER A 67 10.07 -4.04 -2.07
N TYR A 68 10.27 -3.20 -3.09
CA TYR A 68 11.55 -2.56 -3.41
C TYR A 68 11.41 -1.04 -3.41
N VAL A 69 12.45 -0.36 -2.89
CA VAL A 69 12.62 1.09 -2.94
C VAL A 69 14.03 1.38 -3.40
N ALA A 70 14.19 2.18 -4.46
CA ALA A 70 15.48 2.61 -4.97
C ALA A 70 15.58 4.13 -4.91
N PHE A 71 16.70 4.64 -4.39
CA PHE A 71 16.99 6.06 -4.33
C PHE A 71 17.88 6.43 -5.50
N THR A 72 17.54 7.52 -6.18
CA THR A 72 18.38 8.15 -7.20
C THR A 72 18.66 9.58 -6.77
N ASP A 73 19.53 10.28 -7.50
CA ASP A 73 19.84 11.68 -7.21
C ASP A 73 18.63 12.61 -7.40
N THR A 74 17.64 12.20 -8.22
CA THR A 74 16.51 13.05 -8.62
C THR A 74 15.15 12.57 -8.10
N GLU A 75 15.00 11.29 -7.82
CA GLU A 75 13.72 10.67 -7.47
C GLU A 75 13.85 9.41 -6.61
N ILE A 76 12.73 8.99 -6.04
CA ILE A 76 12.57 7.71 -5.33
C ILE A 76 11.70 6.80 -6.20
N LEU A 77 12.25 5.66 -6.59
CA LEU A 77 11.53 4.62 -7.33
C LEU A 77 10.96 3.61 -6.34
N ILE A 78 9.77 3.09 -6.63
CA ILE A 78 9.08 2.07 -5.83
C ILE A 78 8.63 0.94 -6.76
N GLY A 79 8.56 -0.29 -6.25
CA GLY A 79 7.93 -1.41 -6.96
C GLY A 79 8.76 -1.92 -8.14
N ASP A 80 8.08 -2.16 -9.27
CA ASP A 80 8.71 -2.74 -10.47
C ASP A 80 9.87 -1.88 -10.99
N ALA A 81 9.72 -0.55 -10.99
CA ALA A 81 10.80 0.36 -11.39
C ALA A 81 12.02 0.27 -10.47
N ALA A 82 11.81 0.18 -9.15
CA ALA A 82 12.90 0.02 -8.18
C ALA A 82 13.60 -1.33 -8.33
N LYS A 83 12.85 -2.40 -8.54
CA LYS A 83 13.37 -3.75 -8.75
C LYS A 83 14.27 -3.81 -10.00
N ILE A 84 13.85 -3.20 -11.11
CA ILE A 84 14.65 -3.12 -12.35
C ILE A 84 15.92 -2.29 -12.15
N LYS A 85 15.90 -1.28 -11.27
CA LYS A 85 17.07 -0.43 -11.01
C LYS A 85 18.13 -1.12 -10.14
N LEU A 86 17.72 -2.00 -9.22
CA LEU A 86 18.58 -2.64 -8.23
C LEU A 86 19.13 -4.00 -8.65
N LEU A 87 18.55 -4.61 -9.69
CA LEU A 87 18.97 -5.90 -10.27
C LEU A 87 19.62 -5.68 -11.64
#